data_AF-A0A1W0AAA0-F1
#
_entry.id   AF-A0A1W0AAA0-F1
#
_cell.length_a   1.000
_cell.length_b   1.000
_cell.length_c   1.000
_cell.angle_alpha   90.00
_cell.angle_beta   90.00
_cell.angle_gamma   90.00
#
_symmetry.space_group_name_H-M   'P 1'
#
loop_
_entity.id
_entity.type
_entity.pdbx_description
1 polymer ?
#
loop_
_entity_poly.entity_id
_entity_poly.type
_entity_poly.pdbx_seq_one_letter_code
_entity_poly.pdbx_strand_id
1 'polypeptide(L)'
;MLRMYQQEPFAFNGFDSFYQDPILDLDAHHFQCTLETLLESDVHETPRLLCPSMPTTHDPDTIAFLASHPPILKPSISAAMKASYHEAVQTQINSGNIIPDEMRCRYKTGRCPLKRATKRSGRALLLCEYHRIKQNSIKRKSDTKYRQNRKLARAQKKLEEEGSDTSTNTSPSPVDLTILAGDDIELLSYFIL
;
A
#
# COMPACT_ATOMS: atom_id res chain seq x y z
N MET A 1 -27.12 -56.26 -0.53
CA MET A 1 -26.97 -56.08 0.93
C MET A 1 -26.64 -54.62 1.20
N LEU A 2 -27.65 -53.84 1.58
CA LEU A 2 -27.52 -52.44 1.98
C LEU A 2 -26.83 -52.36 3.34
N ARG A 3 -25.66 -51.71 3.42
CA ARG A 3 -25.08 -51.30 4.71
C ARG A 3 -25.53 -49.88 5.00
N MET A 4 -26.45 -49.78 5.96
CA MET A 4 -26.82 -48.52 6.61
C MET A 4 -25.62 -48.01 7.41
N TYR A 5 -25.12 -46.82 7.08
CA TYR A 5 -24.23 -46.08 7.98
C TYR A 5 -25.09 -45.09 8.77
N GLN A 6 -25.17 -45.36 10.06
CA GLN A 6 -25.87 -44.60 11.07
C GLN A 6 -25.15 -43.28 11.33
N GLN A 7 -25.92 -42.20 11.38
CA GLN A 7 -25.48 -40.84 11.66
C GLN A 7 -25.69 -40.59 13.15
N GLU A 8 -24.61 -40.50 13.92
CA GLU A 8 -24.67 -40.20 15.35
C GLU A 8 -24.89 -38.69 15.59
N PRO A 9 -25.82 -38.30 16.47
CA PRO A 9 -26.07 -36.90 16.81
C PRO A 9 -25.19 -36.48 18.00
N PHE A 10 -24.18 -35.63 17.76
CA PHE A 10 -23.46 -35.01 18.87
C PHE A 10 -24.16 -33.72 19.32
N ALA A 11 -24.57 -33.78 20.59
CA ALA A 11 -25.36 -32.82 21.32
C ALA A 11 -24.79 -31.40 21.32
N PHE A 12 -25.70 -30.45 21.13
CA PHE A 12 -25.51 -29.03 21.34
C PHE A 12 -25.69 -28.73 22.83
N ASN A 13 -24.59 -28.67 23.58
CA ASN A 13 -24.54 -28.03 24.90
C ASN A 13 -23.71 -26.76 24.70
N GLY A 14 -24.20 -25.52 24.84
CA GLY A 14 -25.23 -25.06 25.76
C GLY A 14 -24.64 -24.86 27.15
N PHE A 15 -23.64 -24.00 27.28
CA PHE A 15 -23.28 -23.40 28.57
C PHE A 15 -22.85 -21.94 28.38
N ASP A 16 -23.77 -21.07 28.80
CA ASP A 16 -23.56 -19.66 29.11
C ASP A 16 -22.38 -19.49 30.06
N SER A 17 -21.44 -18.62 29.69
CA SER A 17 -20.51 -18.03 30.64
C SER A 17 -20.51 -16.53 30.42
N PHE A 18 -21.23 -15.86 31.32
CA PHE A 18 -21.24 -14.44 31.62
C PHE A 18 -19.90 -13.74 31.29
N TYR A 19 -19.90 -12.95 30.22
CA TYR A 19 -18.99 -11.82 30.06
C TYR A 19 -19.83 -10.58 30.37
N GLN A 20 -19.78 -10.12 31.62
CA GLN A 20 -20.27 -8.79 31.98
C GLN A 20 -19.26 -7.78 31.42
N ASP A 21 -19.62 -7.11 30.33
CA ASP A 21 -18.98 -5.87 29.92
C ASP A 21 -19.47 -4.73 30.82
N PRO A 22 -18.61 -4.04 31.58
CA PRO A 22 -18.97 -2.73 32.10
C PRO A 22 -18.87 -1.72 30.95
N ILE A 23 -20.05 -1.32 30.46
CA ILE A 23 -20.25 -0.10 29.71
C ILE A 23 -19.71 1.06 30.56
N LEU A 24 -18.59 1.64 30.13
CA LEU A 24 -18.23 3.00 30.48
C LEU A 24 -18.38 3.83 29.21
N ASP A 25 -19.51 4.53 29.14
CA ASP A 25 -19.69 5.74 28.34
C ASP A 25 -18.52 6.67 28.64
N LEU A 26 -17.59 6.79 27.70
CA LEU A 26 -16.60 7.85 27.69
C LEU A 26 -16.95 8.74 26.49
N ASP A 27 -17.52 9.87 26.87
CA ASP A 27 -18.32 10.78 26.05
C ASP A 27 -17.71 11.18 24.71
N ALA A 28 -18.58 11.20 23.71
CA ALA A 28 -18.39 11.78 22.38
C ALA A 28 -18.05 13.30 22.39
N HIS A 29 -17.94 13.93 23.56
CA HIS A 29 -17.56 15.34 23.71
C HIS A 29 -16.05 15.62 23.61
N HIS A 30 -15.19 14.59 23.73
CA HIS A 30 -13.74 14.82 23.69
C HIS A 30 -13.18 14.98 22.27
N PHE A 31 -13.91 14.56 21.24
CA PHE A 31 -13.45 14.64 19.85
C PHE A 31 -13.82 15.95 19.15
N GLN A 32 -14.83 16.68 19.64
CA GLN A 32 -15.18 18.00 19.10
C GLN A 32 -14.31 19.12 19.68
N CYS A 33 -13.86 19.00 20.93
CA CYS A 33 -12.99 20.00 21.55
C CYS A 33 -11.59 20.07 20.90
N THR A 34 -11.12 19.00 20.22
CA THR A 34 -9.81 18.99 19.54
C THR A 34 -9.81 19.63 18.16
N LEU A 35 -10.98 19.79 17.51
CA LEU A 35 -11.09 20.48 16.22
C LEU A 35 -11.29 21.98 16.35
N GLU A 36 -11.95 22.46 17.41
CA GLU A 36 -12.09 23.91 17.65
C GLU A 36 -10.79 24.55 18.19
N THR A 37 -10.00 23.84 19.00
CA THR A 37 -8.69 24.35 19.44
C THR A 37 -7.62 24.42 18.34
N LEU A 38 -7.87 23.85 17.16
CA LEU A 38 -6.96 23.95 16.00
C LEU A 38 -7.31 25.09 15.05
N LEU A 39 -8.44 25.78 15.27
CA LEU A 39 -8.89 26.86 14.40
C LEU A 39 -8.62 28.26 14.95
N GLU A 40 -8.22 28.42 16.22
CA GLU A 40 -8.19 29.75 16.88
C GLU A 40 -6.89 30.18 17.57
N SER A 41 -5.76 29.52 17.32
CA SER A 41 -4.47 30.08 17.74
C SER A 41 -3.34 29.77 16.75
N ASP A 42 -3.19 30.61 15.74
CA ASP A 42 -1.88 31.13 15.33
C ASP A 42 -2.08 32.35 14.42
N VAL A 43 -2.54 33.43 15.05
CA VAL A 43 -2.32 34.79 14.58
C VAL A 43 -1.02 35.27 15.23
N HIS A 44 0.11 34.75 14.76
CA HIS A 44 1.38 35.42 14.95
C HIS A 44 2.10 35.48 13.62
N GLU A 45 2.50 36.71 13.27
CA GLU A 45 3.16 37.12 12.05
C GLU A 45 4.26 36.15 11.61
N THR A 46 3.92 35.26 10.68
CA THR A 46 4.93 34.79 9.73
C THR A 46 5.29 36.01 8.88
N PRO A 47 6.54 36.53 8.93
CA PRO A 47 6.97 37.45 7.90
C PRO A 47 6.77 36.70 6.58
N ARG A 48 6.00 37.30 5.67
CA ARG A 48 5.93 36.84 4.29
C ARG A 48 7.37 36.77 3.79
N LEU A 49 7.94 35.57 3.77
CA LEU A 49 9.14 35.31 3.01
C LEU A 49 8.69 35.53 1.56
N LEU A 50 8.93 36.73 1.05
CA LEU A 50 8.91 36.97 -0.38
C LEU A 50 9.82 35.89 -0.97
N CYS A 51 9.24 34.96 -1.72
CA CYS A 51 10.01 34.16 -2.64
C CYS A 51 10.79 35.16 -3.50
N PRO A 52 12.13 35.20 -3.46
CA PRO A 52 12.85 36.03 -4.40
C PRO A 52 12.43 35.56 -5.79
N SER A 53 11.85 36.47 -6.57
CA SER A 53 11.65 36.29 -7.99
C SER A 53 12.99 35.86 -8.57
N MET A 54 13.05 34.63 -9.07
CA MET A 54 14.25 34.08 -9.70
C MET A 54 14.73 35.08 -10.76
N PRO A 55 15.94 35.64 -10.65
CA PRO A 55 16.48 36.45 -11.72
C PRO A 55 16.69 35.55 -12.94
N THR A 56 15.95 35.79 -14.01
CA THR A 56 16.11 35.13 -15.31
C THR A 56 17.29 35.75 -16.06
N THR A 57 18.46 35.78 -15.44
CA THR A 57 19.72 36.05 -16.11
C THR A 57 20.45 34.71 -16.21
N HIS A 58 20.40 34.09 -17.39
CA HIS A 58 21.25 32.96 -17.71
C HIS A 58 22.70 33.43 -17.70
N ASP A 59 23.34 33.34 -16.53
CA ASP A 59 24.77 33.58 -16.38
C ASP A 59 25.52 32.42 -17.06
N PRO A 60 26.44 32.68 -18.01
CA PRO A 60 27.23 31.64 -18.69
C PRO A 60 28.00 30.74 -17.71
N ASP A 61 28.25 31.23 -16.49
CA ASP A 61 28.89 30.49 -15.41
C ASP A 61 28.03 29.34 -14.86
N THR A 62 26.70 29.35 -15.06
CA THR A 62 25.83 28.25 -14.63
C THR A 62 26.10 26.98 -15.45
N ILE A 63 26.40 27.13 -16.74
CA ILE A 63 26.76 25.99 -17.61
C ILE A 63 28.12 25.43 -17.18
N ALA A 64 29.09 26.31 -16.92
CA ALA A 64 30.39 25.90 -16.39
C ALA A 64 30.28 25.25 -15.00
N PHE A 65 29.37 25.72 -14.14
CA PHE A 65 29.09 25.15 -12.83
C PHE A 65 28.44 23.77 -12.92
N LEU A 66 27.43 23.58 -13.76
CA LEU A 66 26.79 22.28 -13.99
C LEU A 66 27.73 21.28 -14.68
N ALA A 67 28.65 21.77 -15.54
CA ALA A 67 29.66 20.94 -16.18
C ALA A 67 30.79 20.53 -15.20
N SER A 68 31.17 21.41 -14.28
CA SER A 68 32.16 21.13 -13.23
C SER A 68 31.59 20.34 -12.05
N HIS A 69 30.27 20.41 -11.83
CA HIS A 69 29.55 19.72 -10.78
C HIS A 69 28.33 19.01 -11.38
N PRO A 70 28.53 17.92 -12.15
CA PRO A 70 27.43 17.16 -12.68
C PRO A 70 26.54 16.71 -11.51
N PRO A 71 25.22 16.94 -11.57
CA PRO A 71 24.34 16.55 -10.49
C PRO A 71 24.47 15.04 -10.31
N ILE A 72 24.85 14.62 -9.09
CA ILE A 72 24.91 13.20 -8.73
C ILE A 72 23.46 12.71 -8.70
N LEU A 73 22.99 12.22 -9.86
CA LEU A 73 21.66 11.64 -9.99
C LEU A 73 21.65 10.37 -9.14
N LYS A 74 20.95 10.45 -8.01
CA LYS A 74 20.72 9.27 -7.17
C LYS A 74 19.98 8.24 -8.03
N PRO A 75 20.39 6.96 -7.98
CA PRO A 75 19.70 5.91 -8.72
C PRO A 75 18.24 5.86 -8.30
N SER A 76 17.36 5.53 -9.24
CA SER A 76 15.94 5.32 -8.92
C SER A 76 15.79 4.26 -7.84
N ILE A 77 14.70 4.30 -7.07
CA ILE A 77 14.43 3.31 -6.02
C ILE A 77 14.45 1.89 -6.60
N SER A 78 13.92 1.69 -7.81
CA SER A 78 13.95 0.39 -8.48
C SER A 78 15.36 -0.05 -8.88
N ALA A 79 16.19 0.88 -9.37
CA ALA A 79 17.59 0.61 -9.70
C ALA A 79 18.40 0.26 -8.44
N ALA A 80 18.25 1.03 -7.37
CA ALA A 80 18.90 0.78 -6.08
C ALA A 80 18.49 -0.58 -5.49
N MET A 81 17.19 -0.91 -5.50
CA MET A 81 16.72 -2.22 -5.05
C MET A 81 17.28 -3.37 -5.90
N LYS A 82 17.35 -3.21 -7.22
CA LYS A 82 17.90 -4.23 -8.12
C LYS A 82 19.40 -4.42 -7.89
N ALA A 83 20.16 -3.35 -7.69
CA ALA A 83 21.57 -3.41 -7.35
C ALA A 83 21.78 -4.13 -6.01
N SER A 84 21.03 -3.76 -4.97
CA SER A 84 21.07 -4.41 -3.66
C SER A 84 20.77 -5.91 -3.72
N TYR A 85 19.85 -6.36 -4.58
CA TYR A 85 19.62 -7.79 -4.81
C TYR A 85 20.87 -8.47 -5.37
N HIS A 86 21.48 -7.89 -6.40
CA HIS A 86 22.66 -8.48 -7.05
C HIS A 86 23.85 -8.59 -6.09
N GLU A 87 24.07 -7.54 -5.29
CA GLU A 87 25.10 -7.53 -4.25
C GLU A 87 24.86 -8.61 -3.18
N ALA A 88 23.61 -8.77 -2.72
CA ALA A 88 23.26 -9.81 -1.76
C ALA A 88 23.53 -11.23 -2.32
N VAL A 89 23.25 -11.44 -3.61
CA VAL A 89 23.54 -12.72 -4.27
C VAL A 89 25.05 -12.96 -4.36
N GLN A 90 25.82 -11.95 -4.77
CA GLN A 90 27.28 -12.05 -4.84
C GLN A 90 27.90 -12.32 -3.47
N THR A 91 27.45 -11.63 -2.43
CA THR A 91 27.93 -11.81 -1.07
C THR A 91 27.68 -13.24 -0.59
N GLN A 92 26.52 -13.80 -0.89
CA GLN A 92 26.22 -15.19 -0.55
C GLN A 92 27.15 -16.16 -1.30
N ILE A 93 27.40 -15.94 -2.59
CA ILE A 93 28.32 -16.79 -3.37
C ILE A 93 29.74 -16.70 -2.78
N ASN A 94 30.21 -15.50 -2.48
CA ASN A 94 31.54 -15.26 -1.91
C ASN A 94 31.70 -15.86 -0.50
N SER A 95 30.62 -15.96 0.27
CA SER A 95 30.65 -16.57 1.61
C SER A 95 30.87 -18.09 1.59
N GLY A 96 30.80 -18.75 0.42
CA GLY A 96 30.93 -20.20 0.29
C GLY A 96 29.82 -20.99 0.98
N ASN A 97 28.83 -20.33 1.58
CA ASN A 97 27.77 -20.95 2.36
C ASN A 97 26.66 -21.43 1.41
N ILE A 98 26.65 -22.74 1.13
CA ILE A 98 25.65 -23.38 0.30
C ILE A 98 24.34 -23.47 1.10
N ILE A 99 23.41 -22.57 0.79
CA ILE A 99 22.07 -22.61 1.38
C ILE A 99 21.32 -23.83 0.82
N PRO A 100 20.82 -24.75 1.68
CA PRO A 100 19.99 -25.87 1.23
C PRO A 100 18.75 -25.37 0.48
N ASP A 101 18.31 -26.09 -0.54
CA ASP A 101 17.16 -25.69 -1.36
C ASP A 101 15.89 -25.42 -0.54
N GLU A 102 15.71 -26.13 0.57
CA GLU A 102 14.59 -25.93 1.50
C GLU A 102 14.62 -24.56 2.19
N MET A 103 15.81 -24.00 2.43
CA MET A 103 16.03 -22.71 3.10
C MET A 103 16.07 -21.53 2.11
N ARG A 104 16.05 -21.80 0.80
CA ARG A 104 16.03 -20.77 -0.24
C ARG A 104 14.66 -20.13 -0.39
N CYS A 105 14.68 -18.90 -0.88
CA CYS A 105 13.48 -18.12 -1.18
C CYS A 105 12.63 -18.80 -2.26
N ARG A 106 11.32 -18.90 -2.01
CA ARG A 106 10.32 -19.51 -2.90
C ARG A 106 9.53 -18.45 -3.67
N TYR A 107 10.21 -17.58 -4.40
CA TYR A 107 9.53 -16.58 -5.23
C TYR A 107 9.03 -17.20 -6.53
N LYS A 108 7.85 -16.79 -7.01
CA LYS A 108 7.14 -17.46 -8.11
C LYS A 108 7.85 -17.44 -9.47
N THR A 109 8.65 -16.41 -9.76
CA THR A 109 9.26 -16.21 -11.09
C THR A 109 10.61 -16.92 -11.28
N GLY A 110 11.05 -17.72 -10.32
CA GLY A 110 12.27 -18.53 -10.45
C GLY A 110 12.91 -18.90 -9.12
N ARG A 111 13.96 -19.73 -9.18
CA ARG A 111 14.72 -20.15 -7.99
C ARG A 111 15.62 -19.00 -7.53
N CYS A 112 15.17 -18.25 -6.53
CA CYS A 112 15.98 -17.22 -5.90
C CYS A 112 17.04 -17.89 -4.99
N PRO A 113 18.35 -17.59 -5.16
CA PRO A 113 19.41 -18.25 -4.40
C PRO A 113 19.48 -17.76 -2.95
N LEU A 114 18.88 -16.61 -2.65
CA LEU A 114 18.91 -15.98 -1.33
C LEU A 114 18.18 -16.79 -0.26
N LYS A 115 18.70 -16.75 0.97
CA LYS A 115 18.03 -17.30 2.15
C LYS A 115 16.67 -16.67 2.35
N ARG A 116 15.72 -17.45 2.88
CA ARG A 116 14.49 -16.91 3.46
C ARG A 116 14.80 -15.90 4.57
N ALA A 117 14.03 -14.82 4.61
CA ALA A 117 14.08 -13.87 5.72
C ALA A 117 13.50 -14.50 6.98
N THR A 118 13.96 -14.05 8.15
CA THR A 118 13.51 -14.54 9.44
C THR A 118 12.67 -13.46 10.12
N LYS A 119 11.50 -13.83 10.65
CA LYS A 119 10.68 -12.92 11.48
C LYS A 119 11.41 -12.67 12.82
N ARG A 120 11.07 -11.59 13.53
CA ARG A 120 11.55 -11.34 14.91
C ARG A 120 11.31 -12.53 15.86
N SER A 121 10.30 -13.34 15.59
CA SER A 121 10.00 -14.56 16.34
C SER A 121 10.92 -15.75 16.02
N GLY A 122 11.96 -15.59 15.19
CA GLY A 122 12.85 -16.66 14.77
C GLY A 122 12.31 -17.57 13.65
N ARG A 123 11.03 -17.44 13.29
CA ARG A 123 10.41 -18.25 12.22
C ARG A 123 10.84 -17.76 10.83
N ALA A 124 11.33 -18.66 10.00
CA ALA A 124 11.64 -18.38 8.60
C ALA A 124 10.36 -18.09 7.78
N LEU A 125 10.44 -17.09 6.92
CA LEU A 125 9.42 -16.75 5.94
C LEU A 125 9.56 -17.62 4.68
N LEU A 126 8.69 -17.43 3.70
CA LEU A 126 8.80 -18.10 2.39
C LEU A 126 9.75 -17.34 1.43
N LEU A 127 9.86 -16.03 1.61
CA LEU A 127 10.61 -15.14 0.73
C LEU A 127 11.87 -14.61 1.41
N CYS A 128 12.89 -14.26 0.61
CA CYS A 128 14.02 -13.47 1.06
C CYS A 128 13.60 -12.01 1.32
N GLU A 129 14.51 -11.25 1.91
CA GLU A 129 14.24 -9.86 2.30
C GLU A 129 13.86 -8.98 1.09
N TYR A 130 14.61 -9.12 -0.01
CA TYR A 130 14.35 -8.39 -1.25
C TYR A 130 12.93 -8.62 -1.78
N HIS A 131 12.51 -9.88 -1.92
CA HIS A 131 11.20 -10.21 -2.46
C HIS A 131 10.07 -9.82 -1.50
N ARG A 132 10.26 -9.92 -0.18
CA ARG A 132 9.27 -9.45 0.80
C ARG A 132 9.05 -7.94 0.69
N ILE A 133 10.11 -7.14 0.57
CA ILE A 133 10.01 -5.68 0.42
C ILE A 133 9.30 -5.33 -0.91
N LYS A 134 9.66 -6.02 -1.99
CA LYS A 134 9.01 -5.85 -3.30
C LYS A 134 7.52 -6.17 -3.24
N GLN A 135 7.14 -7.30 -2.64
CA GLN A 135 5.74 -7.69 -2.46
C GLN A 135 4.97 -6.67 -1.61
N ASN A 136 5.54 -6.19 -0.51
CA ASN A 136 4.93 -5.14 0.32
C ASN A 136 4.75 -3.82 -0.46
N SER A 137 5.71 -3.46 -1.31
CA SER A 137 5.61 -2.29 -2.18
C SER A 137 4.46 -2.42 -3.18
N ILE A 138 4.35 -3.57 -3.85
CA ILE A 138 3.27 -3.86 -4.79
C ILE A 138 1.91 -3.83 -4.07
N LYS A 139 1.80 -4.50 -2.92
CA LYS A 139 0.58 -4.52 -2.11
C LYS A 139 0.15 -3.12 -1.68
N ARG A 140 1.08 -2.27 -1.22
CA ARG A 140 0.76 -0.88 -0.84
C ARG A 140 0.24 -0.07 -2.03
N LYS A 141 0.81 -0.26 -3.22
CA LYS A 141 0.33 0.39 -4.45
C LYS A 141 -1.09 -0.08 -4.81
N SER A 142 -1.34 -1.38 -4.80
CA SER A 142 -2.67 -1.93 -5.11
C SER A 142 -3.72 -1.52 -4.08
N ASP A 143 -3.40 -1.57 -2.79
CA ASP A 143 -4.30 -1.13 -1.72
C ASP A 143 -4.64 0.36 -1.86
N THR A 144 -3.68 1.19 -2.28
CA THR A 144 -3.91 2.63 -2.49
C THR A 144 -4.82 2.89 -3.68
N LYS A 145 -4.59 2.23 -4.82
CA LYS A 145 -5.48 2.26 -6.00
C LYS A 145 -6.89 1.82 -5.62
N TYR A 146 -7.01 0.72 -4.87
CA TYR A 146 -8.30 0.21 -4.40
C TYR A 146 -9.03 1.22 -3.50
N ARG A 147 -8.34 1.83 -2.53
CA ARG A 147 -8.94 2.87 -1.67
C ARG A 147 -9.39 4.09 -2.46
N GLN A 148 -8.60 4.54 -3.44
CA GLN A 148 -8.95 5.68 -4.31
C GLN A 148 -10.19 5.35 -5.15
N ASN A 149 -10.21 4.20 -5.80
CA ASN A 149 -11.34 3.76 -6.63
C ASN A 149 -12.64 3.67 -5.80
N ARG A 150 -12.59 3.14 -4.57
CA ARG A 150 -13.76 3.11 -3.70
C ARG A 150 -14.24 4.50 -3.27
N LYS A 151 -13.33 5.46 -3.08
CA LYS A 151 -13.70 6.85 -2.77
C LYS A 151 -14.41 7.49 -3.96
N LEU A 152 -13.88 7.30 -5.17
CA LEU A 152 -14.48 7.82 -6.41
C LEU A 152 -15.87 7.20 -6.65
N ALA A 153 -16.01 5.88 -6.52
CA ALA A 153 -17.31 5.21 -6.68
C ALA A 153 -18.35 5.70 -5.66
N ARG A 154 -17.95 5.96 -4.40
CA ARG A 154 -18.85 6.54 -3.39
C ARG A 154 -19.23 8.00 -3.70
N ALA A 155 -18.30 8.79 -4.24
CA ALA A 155 -18.59 10.16 -4.65
C ALA A 155 -19.56 10.19 -5.84
N GLN A 156 -19.36 9.31 -6.83
CA GLN A 156 -20.28 9.17 -7.97
C GLN A 156 -21.69 8.80 -7.53
N LYS A 157 -21.84 7.82 -6.63
CA LYS A 157 -23.17 7.44 -6.09
C LYS A 157 -23.88 8.60 -5.40
N LYS A 158 -23.15 9.45 -4.66
CA LYS A 158 -23.73 10.64 -4.01
C LYS A 158 -24.22 11.68 -5.03
N LEU A 159 -23.46 11.90 -6.10
CA LEU A 159 -23.86 12.83 -7.17
C LEU A 159 -25.09 12.33 -7.94
N GLU A 160 -25.24 11.01 -8.11
CA GLU A 160 -26.43 10.41 -8.72
C GLU A 160 -27.67 10.53 -7.82
N GLU A 161 -27.51 10.37 -6.50
CA GLU A 161 -28.61 10.49 -5.53
C GLU A 161 -29.11 11.94 -5.38
N GLU A 162 -28.23 12.95 -5.46
CA GLU A 162 -28.60 14.38 -5.32
C GLU A 162 -29.16 15.00 -6.62
N GLY A 163 -29.08 14.30 -7.76
CA GLY A 163 -29.58 14.77 -9.06
C GLY A 163 -31.03 14.38 -9.41
N SER A 164 -31.73 13.64 -8.56
CA SER A 164 -33.03 13.03 -8.90
C SER A 164 -34.27 13.94 -8.70
N ASP A 165 -34.13 15.15 -8.15
CA ASP A 165 -35.29 16.00 -7.80
C ASP A 165 -35.52 17.22 -8.71
N THR A 166 -34.97 17.26 -9.93
CA THR A 166 -35.36 18.28 -10.92
C THR A 166 -35.56 17.70 -12.30
N SER A 167 -36.83 17.48 -12.64
CA SER A 167 -37.31 17.20 -13.99
C SER A 167 -37.04 18.39 -14.92
N THR A 168 -35.98 18.35 -15.73
CA THR A 168 -35.98 18.98 -17.06
C THR A 168 -35.12 18.17 -18.02
N ASN A 169 -35.75 17.75 -19.12
CA ASN A 169 -35.16 16.99 -20.21
C ASN A 169 -33.93 17.72 -20.80
N THR A 170 -32.72 17.17 -20.65
CA THR A 170 -31.63 17.38 -21.62
C THR A 170 -30.69 16.17 -21.58
N SER A 171 -30.67 15.43 -22.69
CA SER A 171 -29.84 14.25 -22.93
C SER A 171 -28.35 14.60 -23.08
N PRO A 172 -27.43 14.00 -22.30
CA PRO A 172 -26.03 13.90 -22.67
C PRO A 172 -25.68 12.46 -23.11
N SER A 173 -25.10 12.37 -24.30
CA SER A 173 -24.51 11.17 -24.91
C SER A 173 -23.46 10.50 -24.01
N PRO A 174 -23.37 9.15 -23.96
CA PRO A 174 -22.41 8.44 -23.13
C PRO A 174 -21.04 8.41 -23.83
N VAL A 175 -20.04 9.08 -23.26
CA VAL A 175 -18.64 8.81 -23.58
C VAL A 175 -18.05 7.85 -22.55
N ASP A 176 -17.96 6.60 -22.99
CA ASP A 176 -17.03 5.53 -22.63
C ASP A 176 -16.23 5.66 -21.30
N LEU A 177 -16.77 5.08 -20.22
CA LEU A 177 -16.07 4.86 -18.95
C LEU A 177 -15.87 3.36 -18.63
N THR A 178 -16.07 2.50 -19.62
CA THR A 178 -16.21 1.05 -19.41
C THR A 178 -14.91 0.23 -19.41
N ILE A 179 -13.73 0.85 -19.52
CA ILE A 179 -12.45 0.11 -19.72
C ILE A 179 -11.67 -0.18 -18.40
N LEU A 180 -12.24 0.00 -17.20
CA LEU A 180 -11.50 -0.20 -15.94
C LEU A 180 -12.13 -1.16 -14.92
N ALA A 181 -13.04 -2.03 -15.36
CA ALA A 181 -13.63 -3.07 -14.51
C ALA A 181 -13.10 -4.45 -14.92
N GLY A 182 -12.25 -5.06 -14.09
CA GLY A 182 -11.98 -6.51 -14.16
C GLY A 182 -10.50 -6.88 -14.10
N ASP A 183 -9.77 -6.64 -15.18
CA ASP A 183 -8.61 -7.48 -15.50
C ASP A 183 -7.32 -7.12 -14.73
N ASP A 184 -7.20 -5.87 -14.29
CA ASP A 184 -6.03 -5.41 -13.51
C ASP A 184 -5.98 -5.96 -12.08
N ILE A 185 -7.14 -6.33 -11.52
CA ILE A 185 -7.23 -6.78 -10.11
C ILE A 185 -6.80 -8.25 -10.00
N GLU A 186 -7.18 -9.09 -10.97
CA GLU A 186 -6.78 -10.50 -10.99
C GLU A 186 -5.28 -10.66 -11.21
N LEU A 187 -4.68 -9.84 -12.09
CA LEU A 187 -3.24 -9.90 -12.34
C LEU A 187 -2.42 -9.58 -11.09
N LEU A 188 -2.88 -8.66 -10.23
CA LEU A 188 -2.23 -8.33 -8.97
C LEU A 188 -2.42 -9.41 -7.89
N SER A 189 -3.56 -10.10 -7.87
CA SER A 189 -3.78 -11.24 -6.97
C SER A 189 -2.81 -12.38 -7.26
N TYR A 190 -2.48 -12.61 -8.54
CA TYR A 190 -1.48 -13.58 -8.96
C TYR A 190 -0.08 -13.26 -8.43
N PHE A 191 0.25 -12.00 -8.10
CA PHE A 191 1.53 -11.60 -7.48
C PHE A 191 1.58 -11.74 -5.96
N ILE A 192 0.49 -12.16 -5.30
CA ILE A 192 0.39 -12.20 -3.84
C ILE A 192 0.37 -13.64 -3.26
N LEU A 193 0.19 -14.68 -4.08
CA LEU A 193 0.26 -16.09 -3.65
C LEU A 193 1.70 -16.62 -3.60
#